data_AF-A0A2V9PDD2-F1
#
_entry.id   AF-A0A2V9PDD2-F1
#
_cell.length_a   1.000
_cell.length_b   1.000
_cell.length_c   1.000
_cell.angle_alpha   90.00
_cell.angle_beta   90.00
_cell.angle_gamma   90.00
#
_symmetry.space_group_name_H-M   'P 1'
#
loop_
_entity.id
_entity.type
_entity.pdbx_description
1 polymer ?
#
loop_
_entity_poly.entity_id
_entity_poly.type
_entity_poly.pdbx_seq_one_letter_code
_entity_poly.pdbx_strand_id
1 'polypeptide(L)'
;RMLTFDDMNFNEPLRIYDKQLNDVRTRPTYVDSFAAFRASIRKGDVTVPKVPPGEPLATQCAHFVECIVTGKQPFTGGREGIAVVRALEAMQRSIRAGGREEQVALSS
;
A
#
# COMPACT_ATOMS: atom_id res chain seq x y z
N ARG A 1 -5.58 7.86 -7.02
CA ARG A 1 -4.14 7.90 -7.36
C ARG A 1 -3.54 6.54 -7.06
N MET A 2 -2.68 6.05 -7.93
CA MET A 2 -1.97 4.77 -7.78
C MET A 2 -0.48 5.07 -7.64
N LEU A 3 0.26 4.28 -6.87
CA LEU A 3 1.71 4.42 -6.78
C LEU A 3 2.38 3.07 -6.99
N THR A 4 3.58 3.11 -7.54
CA THR A 4 4.48 1.96 -7.58
C THR A 4 5.75 2.34 -6.82
N PHE A 5 6.17 1.46 -5.92
CA PHE A 5 7.46 1.52 -5.26
C PHE A 5 8.33 0.37 -5.79
N ASP A 6 9.56 0.68 -6.19
CA ASP A 6 10.53 -0.26 -6.73
C ASP A 6 11.89 0.01 -6.07
N ASP A 7 12.24 -0.82 -5.10
CA ASP A 7 13.48 -0.72 -4.33
C ASP A 7 14.72 -1.16 -5.12
N MET A 8 14.54 -1.79 -6.29
CA MET A 8 15.64 -2.11 -7.21
C MET A 8 15.93 -0.96 -8.19
N ASN A 9 15.03 0.02 -8.31
CA ASN A 9 15.22 1.21 -9.15
C ASN A 9 15.72 2.41 -8.33
N PHE A 10 17.03 2.56 -8.24
CA PHE A 10 17.67 3.63 -7.47
C PHE A 10 17.45 5.05 -8.01
N ASN A 11 17.05 5.21 -9.27
CA ASN A 11 16.85 6.53 -9.89
C ASN A 11 15.40 7.03 -9.73
N GLU A 12 14.43 6.11 -9.82
CA GLU A 12 13.00 6.41 -9.76
C GLU A 12 12.25 5.42 -8.85
N PRO A 13 12.61 5.31 -7.56
CA PRO A 13 12.08 4.27 -6.68
C PRO A 13 10.59 4.44 -6.38
N LEU A 14 10.03 5.63 -6.65
CA LEU A 14 8.61 5.93 -6.45
C LEU A 14 8.03 6.59 -7.69
N ARG A 15 6.94 6.03 -8.21
CA ARG A 15 6.16 6.62 -9.32
C ARG A 15 4.70 6.75 -8.91
N ILE A 16 4.18 7.97 -8.98
CA ILE A 16 2.77 8.28 -8.64
C ILE A 16 2.02 8.51 -9.94
N TYR A 17 0.96 7.74 -10.15
CA TYR A 17 0.09 7.80 -11.32
C TYR A 17 -1.23 8.47 -10.94
N ASP A 18 -1.53 9.59 -11.59
CA ASP A 18 -2.85 10.19 -11.53
C ASP A 18 -3.78 9.47 -12.52
N LYS A 19 -4.42 8.39 -12.05
CA LYS A 19 -5.50 7.73 -12.79
C LYS A 19 -6.82 8.28 -12.29
N GLN A 20 -7.53 8.99 -13.16
CA GLN A 20 -8.89 9.42 -12.91
C GLN A 20 -9.85 8.50 -13.65
N LEU A 21 -10.90 8.06 -12.96
CA LEU A 21 -12.05 7.47 -13.61
C LEU A 21 -12.83 8.64 -14.21
N ASN A 22 -13.04 8.63 -15.52
CA ASN A 22 -14.09 9.48 -16.08
C ASN A 22 -15.40 8.91 -15.53
N ASP A 23 -16.02 9.64 -14.60
CA ASP A 23 -17.42 9.43 -14.23
C ASP A 23 -18.30 9.87 -15.41
N VAL A 24 -18.17 9.15 -16.54
CA VAL A 24 -19.28 9.10 -17.47
C VAL A 24 -20.34 8.35 -16.69
N ARG A 25 -21.30 9.09 -16.14
CA ARG A 25 -22.59 8.60 -15.66
C ARG A 25 -23.31 7.90 -16.81
N THR A 26 -22.74 6.79 -17.23
CA THR A 26 -23.36 5.88 -18.18
C THR A 26 -24.48 5.27 -17.36
N ARG A 27 -25.72 5.55 -17.78
CA ARG A 27 -26.91 4.90 -17.23
C ARG A 27 -26.62 3.40 -17.08
N PRO A 28 -27.13 2.73 -16.02
CA PRO A 28 -26.64 1.42 -15.54
C PRO A 28 -26.84 0.24 -16.51
N THR A 29 -27.21 0.48 -17.76
CA THR A 29 -27.65 -0.53 -18.70
C THR A 29 -26.63 -0.98 -19.74
N TYR A 30 -25.45 -0.38 -19.88
CA TYR A 30 -24.46 -0.89 -20.85
C TYR A 30 -22.99 -0.58 -20.46
N VAL A 31 -22.38 -1.50 -19.71
CA VAL A 31 -20.92 -1.68 -19.69
C VAL A 31 -20.65 -3.14 -20.05
N ASP A 32 -20.96 -3.49 -21.29
CA ASP A 32 -20.99 -4.90 -21.76
C ASP A 32 -19.63 -5.41 -22.28
N SER A 33 -18.53 -4.69 -22.04
CA SER A 33 -17.21 -5.15 -22.44
C SER A 33 -16.07 -4.58 -21.60
N PHE A 34 -15.01 -5.40 -21.43
CA PHE A 34 -13.72 -5.00 -20.86
C PHE A 34 -13.10 -3.78 -21.58
N ALA A 35 -13.41 -3.61 -22.87
CA ALA A 35 -13.00 -2.45 -23.66
C ALA A 35 -13.66 -1.15 -23.17
N ALA A 36 -14.95 -1.17 -22.81
CA ALA A 36 -15.66 -0.01 -22.27
C ALA A 36 -15.12 0.41 -20.88
N PHE A 37 -14.74 -0.57 -20.05
CA PHE A 37 -14.09 -0.30 -18.76
C PHE A 37 -12.67 0.29 -18.92
N ARG A 38 -11.89 -0.16 -19.90
CA ARG A 38 -10.57 0.43 -20.17
C ARG A 38 -10.67 1.83 -20.78
N ALA A 39 -11.72 2.10 -21.55
CA ALA A 39 -11.99 3.42 -22.13
C ALA A 39 -12.39 4.47 -21.09
N SER A 40 -12.92 4.09 -19.92
CA SER A 40 -13.30 5.03 -18.86
C SER A 40 -12.12 5.48 -17.98
N ILE A 41 -10.93 4.91 -18.14
CA ILE A 41 -9.74 5.26 -17.35
C ILE A 41 -8.90 6.28 -18.12
N ARG A 42 -8.89 7.55 -17.68
CA ARG A 42 -7.94 8.54 -18.18
C ARG A 42 -6.62 8.38 -17.43
N LYS A 43 -5.53 8.15 -18.18
CA LYS A 43 -4.17 8.25 -17.63
C LYS A 43 -3.79 9.72 -17.60
N GLY A 44 -3.73 10.31 -16.40
CA GLY A 44 -3.15 11.62 -16.16
C GLY A 44 -1.63 11.54 -15.98
N ASP A 45 -1.07 12.55 -15.33
CA ASP A 45 0.37 12.70 -15.18
C ASP A 45 1.01 11.60 -14.31
N VAL A 46 2.29 11.36 -14.57
CA VAL A 46 3.16 10.54 -13.73
C VAL A 46 4.13 11.45 -13.01
N THR A 47 4.09 11.47 -11.69
CA THR A 47 5.04 12.21 -10.86
C THR A 47 6.08 11.25 -10.29
N VAL A 48 7.35 11.56 -10.50
CA VAL A 48 8.49 10.84 -9.91
C VAL A 48 9.13 11.76 -8.87
N PRO A 49 8.72 11.69 -7.60
CA PRO A 49 9.32 12.51 -6.56
C PRO A 49 10.77 12.11 -6.33
N LYS A 50 11.62 13.10 -6.00
CA LYS A 50 12.98 12.84 -5.55
C LYS A 50 12.93 12.17 -4.18
N VAL A 51 13.36 10.93 -4.11
CA VAL A 51 13.57 10.21 -2.85
C VAL A 51 15.05 10.32 -2.49
N PRO A 52 15.40 10.85 -1.31
CA PRO A 52 16.79 10.90 -0.88
C PRO A 52 17.38 9.49 -0.84
N PRO A 53 18.57 9.27 -1.42
CA PRO A 53 19.27 8.01 -1.25
C PRO A 53 19.67 7.87 0.23
N GLY A 54 19.58 6.66 0.76
CA GLY A 54 19.93 6.37 2.14
C GLY A 54 19.80 4.88 2.41
N GLU A 55 20.52 4.39 3.41
CA GLU A 55 20.40 3.02 3.87
C GLU A 55 19.11 2.90 4.72
N PRO A 56 18.10 2.14 4.28
CA PRO A 56 16.79 2.12 4.95
C PRO A 56 16.86 1.67 6.40
N LEU A 57 17.71 0.69 6.73
CA LEU A 57 17.81 0.16 8.09
C LEU A 57 18.43 1.19 9.04
N ALA A 58 19.49 1.89 8.64
CA ALA A 58 20.12 2.95 9.43
C ALA A 58 19.13 4.08 9.71
N THR A 59 18.32 4.46 8.71
CA THR A 59 17.29 5.50 8.86
C THR A 59 16.22 5.07 9.87
N GLN A 60 15.78 3.81 9.81
CA GLN A 60 14.82 3.24 10.77
C GLN A 60 15.40 3.15 12.18
N CYS A 61 16.65 2.69 12.33
CA CYS A 61 17.34 2.60 13.61
C CYS A 61 17.53 3.98 14.27
N ALA A 62 17.90 4.99 13.47
CA ALA A 62 18.03 6.37 13.96
C ALA A 62 16.68 6.91 14.48
N HIS A 63 15.60 6.69 13.72
CA HIS A 63 14.25 7.08 14.12
C HIS A 63 13.78 6.33 15.38
N PHE A 64 14.11 5.04 15.52
CA PHE A 64 13.80 4.25 16.71
C PHE A 64 14.47 4.84 17.97
N VAL A 65 15.77 5.17 17.88
CA VAL A 65 16.50 5.82 18.97
C VAL A 65 15.94 7.21 19.27
N GLU A 66 15.60 8.01 18.26
CA GLU A 66 14.95 9.32 18.44
C GLU A 66 13.66 9.19 19.25
N CYS A 67 12.80 8.22 18.91
CA CYS A 67 11.53 8.00 19.61
C CYS A 67 11.75 7.61 21.08
N ILE A 68 12.77 6.80 21.38
CA ILE A 68 13.11 6.44 22.76
C ILE A 68 13.57 7.66 23.55
N VAL A 69 14.49 8.45 22.99
CA VAL A 69 15.10 9.59 23.68
C VAL A 69 14.09 10.71 23.90
N THR A 70 13.24 10.98 22.91
CA THR A 70 12.32 12.12 22.93
C THR A 70 10.92 11.79 23.44
N GLY A 71 10.59 10.50 23.57
CA GLY A 71 9.21 10.05 23.81
C GLY A 71 8.26 10.30 22.64
N LYS A 72 8.77 10.64 21.46
CA LYS A 72 7.98 10.84 20.24
C LYS A 72 7.26 9.56 19.85
N GLN A 73 6.02 9.69 19.40
CA GLN A 73 5.27 8.56 18.87
C GLN A 73 5.91 8.08 17.56
N PRO A 74 6.28 6.79 17.45
CA PRO A 74 6.87 6.27 16.23
C PRO A 74 5.85 6.20 15.10
N PHE A 75 6.30 6.36 13.86
CA PHE A 75 5.45 6.16 12.67
C PHE A 75 4.87 4.74 12.57
N THR A 76 5.60 3.75 13.06
CA THR A 76 5.17 2.35 13.17
C THR A 76 5.49 1.84 14.57
N GLY A 77 4.45 1.45 15.32
CA GLY A 77 4.57 1.02 16.71
C GLY A 77 4.12 -0.42 16.93
N GLY A 78 4.00 -0.79 18.21
CA GLY A 78 3.60 -2.15 18.60
C GLY A 78 2.18 -2.51 18.16
N ARG A 79 1.27 -1.53 18.05
CA ARG A 79 -0.12 -1.77 17.62
C ARG A 79 -0.19 -2.23 16.17
N GLU A 80 0.57 -1.59 15.29
CA GLU A 80 0.70 -1.96 13.89
C GLU A 80 1.37 -3.34 13.77
N GLY A 81 2.41 -3.60 14.56
CA GLY A 81 3.05 -4.91 14.64
C GLY A 81 2.09 -6.04 15.01
N ILE A 82 1.23 -5.83 16.03
CA ILE A 82 0.19 -6.79 16.43
C ILE A 82 -0.78 -7.05 15.28
N ALA A 83 -1.22 -6.00 14.57
CA ALA A 83 -2.14 -6.15 13.44
C ALA A 83 -1.53 -7.01 12.32
N VAL A 84 -0.24 -6.81 12.01
CA VAL A 84 0.50 -7.63 11.03
C VAL A 84 0.56 -9.09 11.47
N VAL A 85 0.98 -9.36 12.71
CA VAL A 85 1.09 -10.74 13.22
C VAL A 85 -0.25 -11.46 13.12
N ARG A 86 -1.35 -10.82 13.54
CA ARG A 86 -2.68 -11.42 13.48
C ARG A 86 -3.16 -11.72 12.06
N ALA A 87 -2.80 -10.86 11.10
CA ALA A 87 -3.08 -11.12 9.69
C ALA A 87 -2.30 -12.34 9.18
N LEU A 88 -1.00 -12.43 9.50
CA LEU A 88 -0.17 -13.58 9.14
C LEU A 88 -0.68 -14.89 9.77
N GLU A 89 -1.13 -14.86 11.03
CA GLU A 89 -1.73 -16.00 11.70
C GLU A 89 -3.04 -16.44 11.02
N ALA A 90 -3.89 -15.50 10.60
CA ALA A 90 -5.12 -15.81 9.86
C ALA A 90 -4.82 -16.44 8.50
N MET A 91 -3.84 -15.90 7.75
CA MET A 91 -3.36 -16.50 6.50
C MET A 91 -2.84 -17.93 6.75
N GLN A 92 -2.08 -18.14 7.81
CA GLN A 92 -1.55 -19.46 8.15
C GLN A 92 -2.66 -20.47 8.47
N ARG A 93 -3.72 -20.05 9.18
CA ARG A 93 -4.92 -20.88 9.41
C ARG A 93 -5.65 -21.20 8.11
N SER A 94 -5.80 -20.20 7.24
CA SER A 94 -6.48 -20.34 5.95
C SER A 94 -5.78 -21.38 5.08
N ILE A 95 -4.45 -21.28 4.94
CA ILE A 95 -3.62 -22.23 4.19
C ILE A 95 -3.81 -23.66 4.72
N ARG A 96 -3.79 -23.85 6.05
CA ARG A 96 -3.99 -25.18 6.67
C ARG A 96 -5.40 -25.73 6.45
N ALA A 97 -6.40 -24.85 6.29
CA ALA A 97 -7.78 -25.19 6.01
C ALA A 97 -8.09 -25.26 4.50
N GLY A 98 -7.08 -25.37 3.63
CA GLY A 98 -7.26 -25.49 2.19
C GLY A 98 -7.65 -24.18 1.49
N GLY A 99 -7.22 -23.03 2.03
CA GLY A 99 -7.47 -21.70 1.46
C GLY A 99 -8.84 -21.12 1.80
N ARG A 100 -9.54 -21.68 2.79
CA ARG A 100 -10.82 -21.15 3.28
C ARG A 100 -10.63 -19.77 3.92
N GLU A 101 -11.63 -18.90 3.81
CA GLU A 101 -11.64 -17.60 4.49
C GLU A 101 -11.52 -17.76 6.01
N GLU A 102 -10.66 -16.94 6.61
CA GLU A 102 -10.41 -16.89 8.06
C GLU A 102 -10.52 -15.45 8.56
N GLN A 103 -11.16 -15.27 9.71
CA GLN A 103 -11.24 -13.98 10.38
C GLN A 103 -9.86 -13.55 10.90
N VAL A 104 -9.52 -12.29 10.66
CA VAL A 104 -8.36 -11.62 11.29
C VAL A 104 -8.81 -11.03 12.61
N ALA A 105 -8.16 -11.39 13.72
CA ALA A 105 -8.50 -10.86 15.02
C ALA A 105 -8.23 -9.33 15.05
N LEU A 106 -9.28 -8.51 15.13
CA LEU A 106 -9.13 -7.05 15.11
C LEU A 106 -8.56 -6.55 16.44
N SER A 107 -7.68 -5.55 16.36
CA SER A 107 -7.14 -4.85 17.52
C SER A 107 -8.24 -3.95 18.10
N SER A 108 -8.74 -4.28 19.29
CA SER A 108 -9.55 -3.39 20.12
C SER A 108 -8.71 -2.26 20.71
#